data_AF-A0A7W0KYA1-F1
#
_entry.id   AF-A0A7W0KYA1-F1
#
_cell.length_a   1.000
_cell.length_b   1.000
_cell.length_c   1.000
_cell.angle_alpha   90.00
_cell.angle_beta   90.00
_cell.angle_gamma   90.00
#
_symmetry.space_group_name_H-M   'P 1'
#
loop_
_entity.id
_entity.type
_entity.pdbx_description
1 polymer ?
#
loop_
_entity_poly.entity_id
_entity_poly.type
_entity_poly.pdbx_seq_one_letter_code
_entity_poly.pdbx_strand_id
1 'polypeptide(L)'
;MAGPGRERIRTEDGAGFETEAVVAELHAVAAADDGGEPSVYLQSTGTTGPAKVIDLPVSALLAATWAVRDSVDHAHPRFAAILPSGHISHQLINVFAATLLAGEVYYGGGIDTLVEDLRAVRPTVLFGAPLLFDEVIAEVRRGLEGSAIGRWMGRRLADDVARRLDAGEIRRGDVSLVGRLVGGKAARALGLQRAGELFSGTSPLDPEAHALLGALGWFVRNTYGVSECGGAATISGRTTMVPGELGEAVEGMTVTTSAGGEILLRGESLLRGFL
;
A
#
# COMPACT_ATOMS: atom_id res chain seq x y z
N MET A 1 -41.08 3.23 0.50
CA MET A 1 -40.47 3.48 -0.82
C MET A 1 -38.97 3.64 -0.61
N ALA A 2 -38.18 2.66 -1.06
CA ALA A 2 -36.72 2.66 -0.93
C ALA A 2 -36.11 3.56 -2.05
N GLY A 3 -35.14 4.39 -1.69
CA GLY A 3 -34.51 5.36 -2.60
C GLY A 3 -33.63 4.70 -3.67
N PRO A 4 -33.32 5.44 -4.76
CA PRO A 4 -32.52 4.93 -5.87
C PRO A 4 -31.02 4.91 -5.52
N GLY A 5 -30.30 3.87 -5.94
CA GLY A 5 -28.83 3.91 -6.06
C GLY A 5 -28.01 3.15 -5.01
N ARG A 6 -28.34 1.88 -4.71
CA ARG A 6 -27.33 0.91 -4.26
C ARG A 6 -27.31 -0.24 -5.25
N GLU A 7 -26.58 -0.07 -6.35
CA GLU A 7 -26.16 -1.22 -7.14
C GLU A 7 -25.29 -2.10 -6.24
N ARG A 8 -25.82 -3.27 -5.88
CA ARG A 8 -25.01 -4.31 -5.25
C ARG A 8 -23.99 -4.71 -6.31
N ILE A 9 -22.70 -4.63 -5.98
CA ILE A 9 -21.64 -5.22 -6.79
C ILE A 9 -22.03 -6.69 -6.98
N ARG A 10 -22.31 -7.08 -8.23
CA ARG A 10 -22.63 -8.46 -8.62
C ARG A 10 -21.46 -8.98 -9.46
N THR A 11 -21.05 -10.21 -9.23
CA THR A 11 -20.16 -10.96 -10.13
C THR A 11 -20.87 -11.27 -11.45
N GLU A 12 -20.11 -11.58 -12.50
CA GLU A 12 -20.59 -11.75 -13.89
C GLU A 12 -21.67 -12.84 -14.06
N ASP A 13 -21.81 -13.75 -13.09
CA ASP A 13 -22.76 -14.85 -13.05
C ASP A 13 -24.01 -14.58 -12.19
N GLY A 14 -24.09 -13.43 -11.52
CA GLY A 14 -25.26 -13.04 -10.72
C GLY A 14 -25.48 -13.89 -9.44
N ALA A 15 -24.60 -14.86 -9.16
CA ALA A 15 -24.52 -15.50 -7.86
C ALA A 15 -23.95 -14.49 -6.87
N GLY A 16 -24.76 -14.07 -5.90
CA GLY A 16 -24.22 -13.29 -4.79
C GLY A 16 -23.16 -14.10 -4.08
N PHE A 17 -22.12 -13.43 -3.58
CA PHE A 17 -21.25 -13.98 -2.56
C PHE A 17 -22.09 -14.71 -1.48
N GLU A 18 -21.71 -15.91 -1.05
CA GLU A 18 -22.38 -16.63 0.05
C GLU A 18 -22.05 -16.00 1.42
N THR A 19 -22.26 -14.68 1.53
CA THR A 19 -22.03 -13.88 2.73
C THR A 19 -22.71 -14.49 3.95
N GLU A 20 -23.91 -15.04 3.78
CA GLU A 20 -24.72 -15.55 4.90
C GLU A 20 -24.08 -16.79 5.55
N ALA A 21 -23.52 -17.70 4.75
CA ALA A 21 -22.85 -18.89 5.27
C ALA A 21 -21.59 -18.52 6.04
N VAL A 22 -20.76 -17.64 5.47
CA VAL A 22 -19.54 -17.13 6.10
C VAL A 22 -19.85 -16.39 7.39
N VAL A 23 -20.88 -15.52 7.39
CA VAL A 23 -21.30 -14.78 8.57
C VAL A 23 -21.84 -15.72 9.65
N ALA A 24 -22.61 -16.75 9.28
CA ALA A 24 -23.10 -17.75 10.22
C ALA A 24 -21.97 -18.54 10.87
N GLU A 25 -20.95 -18.92 10.09
CA GLU A 25 -19.75 -19.59 10.60
C GLU A 25 -18.97 -18.71 11.57
N LEU A 26 -18.72 -17.44 11.22
CA LEU A 26 -18.08 -16.47 12.10
C LEU A 26 -18.86 -16.29 13.42
N HIS A 27 -20.19 -16.25 13.36
CA HIS A 27 -21.03 -16.19 14.56
C HIS A 27 -20.93 -17.46 15.41
N ALA A 28 -20.85 -18.64 14.78
CA ALA A 28 -20.69 -19.90 15.50
C ALA A 28 -19.33 -19.98 16.20
N VAL A 29 -18.25 -19.55 15.54
CA VAL A 29 -16.90 -19.45 16.13
C VAL A 29 -16.91 -18.47 17.30
N ALA A 30 -17.49 -17.28 17.14
CA ALA A 30 -17.59 -16.30 18.21
C ALA A 30 -18.43 -16.77 19.41
N ALA A 31 -19.47 -17.57 19.17
CA ALA A 31 -20.31 -18.14 20.23
C ALA A 31 -19.66 -19.34 20.93
N ALA A 32 -18.72 -20.02 20.27
CA ALA A 32 -17.97 -21.15 20.81
C ALA A 32 -16.72 -20.73 21.60
N ASP A 33 -16.38 -19.44 21.63
CA ASP A 33 -15.20 -18.91 22.32
C ASP A 33 -15.19 -19.30 23.81
N ASP A 34 -14.21 -20.12 24.19
CA ASP A 34 -13.94 -20.61 25.53
C ASP A 34 -12.91 -19.76 26.29
N GLY A 35 -12.58 -18.57 25.76
CA GLY A 35 -11.53 -17.69 26.26
C GLY A 35 -10.24 -17.75 25.44
N GLY A 36 -10.35 -18.09 24.16
CA GLY A 36 -9.25 -18.16 23.21
C GLY A 36 -8.68 -16.79 22.86
N GLU A 37 -7.55 -16.77 22.15
CA GLU A 37 -6.95 -15.54 21.69
C GLU A 37 -7.82 -14.85 20.60
N PRO A 38 -8.13 -13.55 20.73
CA PRO A 38 -8.90 -12.82 19.72
C PRO A 38 -8.24 -12.82 18.34
N SER A 39 -9.09 -12.76 17.29
CA SER A 39 -8.67 -12.73 15.89
C SER A 39 -9.37 -11.65 15.08
N VAL A 40 -8.72 -11.20 14.00
CA VAL A 40 -9.32 -10.43 12.91
C VAL A 40 -9.57 -11.39 11.75
N TYR A 41 -10.82 -11.42 11.30
CA TYR A 41 -11.21 -12.23 10.15
C TYR A 41 -11.21 -11.38 8.88
N LEU A 42 -10.42 -11.81 7.89
CA LEU A 42 -10.33 -11.14 6.59
C LEU A 42 -10.72 -12.11 5.48
N GLN A 43 -11.50 -11.63 4.52
CA GLN A 43 -11.88 -12.44 3.38
C GLN A 43 -10.85 -12.27 2.26
N SER A 44 -10.37 -13.39 1.71
CA SER A 44 -9.58 -13.35 0.48
C SER A 44 -10.45 -13.63 -0.74
N THR A 45 -10.28 -12.81 -1.78
CA THR A 45 -10.86 -13.07 -3.10
C THR A 45 -10.03 -14.19 -3.74
N GLY A 46 -10.39 -15.44 -3.49
CA GLY A 46 -9.71 -16.59 -4.08
C GLY A 46 -9.68 -16.47 -5.62
N THR A 47 -8.56 -16.87 -6.24
CA THR A 47 -8.37 -16.72 -7.70
C THR A 47 -9.06 -17.82 -8.53
N THR A 48 -9.47 -18.93 -7.90
CA THR A 48 -9.96 -20.14 -8.59
C THR A 48 -11.00 -20.96 -7.81
N GLY A 49 -11.53 -20.44 -6.69
CA GLY A 49 -12.47 -21.18 -5.83
C GLY A 49 -13.28 -20.26 -4.90
N PRO A 50 -14.15 -20.83 -4.03
CA PRO A 50 -14.93 -20.03 -3.09
C PRO A 50 -14.01 -19.21 -2.19
N ALA A 51 -14.43 -17.99 -1.86
CA ALA A 51 -13.68 -17.11 -0.99
C ALA A 51 -13.46 -17.78 0.37
N LYS A 52 -12.23 -17.67 0.88
CA LYS A 52 -11.85 -18.23 2.17
C LYS A 52 -11.76 -17.13 3.20
N VAL A 53 -12.04 -17.47 4.46
CA VAL A 53 -11.84 -16.55 5.58
C VAL A 53 -10.48 -16.83 6.20
N ILE A 54 -9.63 -15.82 6.25
CA ILE A 54 -8.36 -15.85 6.96
C ILE A 54 -8.64 -15.58 8.43
N ASP A 55 -8.28 -16.54 9.30
CA ASP A 55 -8.21 -16.35 10.75
C ASP A 55 -6.83 -15.80 11.12
N LEU A 56 -6.76 -14.49 11.40
CA LEU A 56 -5.53 -13.81 11.77
C LEU A 56 -5.57 -13.41 13.26
N PRO A 57 -4.81 -14.09 14.14
CA PRO A 57 -4.77 -13.75 15.56
C PRO A 57 -4.26 -12.34 15.81
N VAL A 58 -4.73 -11.70 16.89
CA VAL A 58 -4.25 -10.36 17.26
C VAL A 58 -2.75 -10.38 17.56
N SER A 59 -2.19 -11.45 18.14
CA SER A 59 -0.73 -11.59 18.30
C SER A 59 0.03 -11.57 16.98
N ALA A 60 -0.51 -12.21 15.93
CA ALA A 60 0.10 -12.20 14.60
C ALA A 60 0.09 -10.78 14.00
N LEU A 61 -0.99 -10.02 14.19
CA LEU A 61 -1.07 -8.61 13.79
C LEU A 61 -0.11 -7.73 14.58
N LEU A 62 0.04 -7.96 15.88
CA LEU A 62 1.01 -7.25 16.72
C LEU A 62 2.45 -7.57 16.29
N ALA A 63 2.76 -8.82 15.95
CA ALA A 63 4.05 -9.22 15.39
C ALA A 63 4.30 -8.53 14.04
N ALA A 64 3.31 -8.52 13.13
CA ALA A 64 3.41 -7.80 11.85
C ALA A 64 3.65 -6.29 12.04
N THR A 65 2.95 -5.70 13.01
CA THR A 65 3.07 -4.26 13.33
C THR A 65 4.43 -3.94 13.92
N TRP A 66 4.91 -4.78 14.83
CA TRP A 66 6.24 -4.65 15.42
C TRP A 66 7.33 -4.77 14.34
N ALA A 67 7.17 -5.69 13.38
CA ALA A 67 8.11 -5.93 12.30
C ALA A 67 8.35 -4.71 11.39
N VAL A 68 7.35 -3.83 11.27
CA VAL A 68 7.40 -2.64 10.40
C VAL A 68 7.53 -1.32 11.16
N ARG A 69 7.62 -1.34 12.51
CA ARG A 69 7.63 -0.13 13.36
C ARG A 69 8.70 0.88 12.93
N ASP A 70 9.87 0.39 12.54
CA ASP A 70 11.03 1.20 12.14
C ASP A 70 10.99 1.54 10.64
N SER A 71 9.85 1.38 9.96
CA SER A 71 9.65 1.82 8.56
C SER A 71 9.10 3.24 8.45
N VAL A 72 8.57 3.81 9.52
CA VAL A 72 8.09 5.19 9.58
C VAL A 72 8.96 5.99 10.55
N ASP A 73 9.72 6.96 10.04
CA ASP A 73 10.52 7.87 10.88
C ASP A 73 9.78 9.20 11.09
N HIS A 74 8.71 9.17 11.89
CA HIS A 74 7.94 10.36 12.26
C HIS A 74 7.24 10.14 13.61
N ALA A 75 7.36 11.09 14.54
CA ALA A 75 6.86 10.93 15.91
C ALA A 75 5.32 10.78 16.01
N HIS A 76 4.58 11.54 15.20
CA HIS A 76 3.11 11.49 15.14
C HIS A 76 2.66 11.47 13.67
N PRO A 77 2.81 10.33 12.99
CA PRO A 77 2.57 10.25 11.55
C PRO A 77 1.10 10.51 11.22
N ARG A 78 0.85 11.14 10.07
CA ARG A 78 -0.49 11.41 9.55
C ARG A 78 -0.70 10.52 8.34
N PHE A 79 -1.63 9.59 8.46
CA PHE A 79 -1.99 8.62 7.43
C PHE A 79 -3.27 9.05 6.72
N ALA A 80 -3.26 8.96 5.39
CA ALA A 80 -4.49 8.96 4.59
C ALA A 80 -4.96 7.50 4.41
N ALA A 81 -6.09 7.15 5.02
CA ALA A 81 -6.69 5.82 4.89
C ALA A 81 -7.49 5.75 3.58
N ILE A 82 -6.79 5.40 2.50
CA ILE A 82 -7.36 5.33 1.14
C ILE A 82 -7.83 3.91 0.81
N LEU A 83 -7.26 2.90 1.48
CA LEU A 83 -7.64 1.51 1.28
C LEU A 83 -8.90 1.14 2.09
N PRO A 84 -9.78 0.26 1.54
CA PRO A 84 -10.93 -0.25 2.26
C PRO A 84 -10.55 -0.92 3.59
N SER A 85 -11.42 -0.82 4.60
CA SER A 85 -11.17 -1.41 5.93
C SER A 85 -11.03 -2.94 5.93
N GLY A 86 -11.59 -3.61 4.93
CA GLY A 86 -11.44 -5.06 4.74
C GLY A 86 -10.08 -5.49 4.17
N HIS A 87 -9.20 -4.55 3.79
CA HIS A 87 -7.87 -4.87 3.28
C HIS A 87 -6.88 -5.04 4.42
N ILE A 88 -6.00 -6.06 4.38
CA ILE A 88 -5.02 -6.31 5.46
C ILE A 88 -4.12 -5.09 5.72
N SER A 89 -3.68 -4.39 4.67
CA SER A 89 -2.87 -3.17 4.82
C SER A 89 -3.59 -2.06 5.58
N HIS A 90 -4.93 -1.98 5.51
CA HIS A 90 -5.68 -1.05 6.35
C HIS A 90 -5.55 -1.41 7.83
N GLN A 91 -5.70 -2.70 8.16
CA GLN A 91 -5.52 -3.19 9.53
C GLN A 91 -4.09 -2.92 10.02
N LEU A 92 -3.08 -3.35 9.26
CA LEU A 92 -1.68 -3.14 9.62
C LEU A 92 -1.32 -1.66 9.78
N ILE A 93 -1.67 -0.80 8.81
CA ILE A 93 -1.17 0.57 8.74
C ILE A 93 -2.07 1.54 9.51
N ASN A 94 -3.37 1.51 9.24
CA ASN A 94 -4.31 2.52 9.72
C ASN A 94 -4.97 2.16 11.05
N VAL A 95 -4.84 0.91 11.52
CA VAL A 95 -5.33 0.51 12.85
C VAL A 95 -4.15 0.26 13.78
N PHE A 96 -3.36 -0.78 13.52
CA PHE A 96 -2.34 -1.23 14.47
C PHE A 96 -1.09 -0.34 14.49
N ALA A 97 -0.47 -0.06 13.33
CA ALA A 97 0.72 0.79 13.27
C ALA A 97 0.42 2.25 13.65
N ALA A 98 -0.72 2.79 13.20
CA ALA A 98 -1.15 4.12 13.63
C ALA A 98 -1.33 4.20 15.16
N THR A 99 -1.90 3.17 15.79
CA THR A 99 -2.03 3.13 17.25
C THR A 99 -0.66 3.05 17.94
N LEU A 100 0.23 2.16 17.47
CA LEU A 100 1.57 2.00 18.02
C LEU A 100 2.38 3.30 17.93
N LEU A 101 2.27 4.02 16.82
CA LEU A 101 3.02 5.25 16.55
C LEU A 101 2.32 6.52 17.06
N ALA A 102 1.20 6.40 17.80
CA ALA A 102 0.37 7.53 18.19
C ALA A 102 0.08 8.49 17.01
N GLY A 103 -0.24 7.90 15.87
CA GLY A 103 -0.49 8.58 14.60
C GLY A 103 -1.94 9.00 14.42
N GLU A 104 -2.15 9.95 13.52
CA GLU A 104 -3.47 10.41 13.09
C GLU A 104 -3.90 9.68 11.82
N VAL A 105 -5.16 9.22 11.78
CA VAL A 105 -5.70 8.49 10.63
C VAL A 105 -6.90 9.26 10.10
N TYR A 106 -6.83 9.62 8.82
CA TYR A 106 -7.88 10.36 8.13
C TYR A 106 -8.56 9.45 7.12
N TYR A 107 -9.85 9.23 7.31
CA TYR A 107 -10.67 8.44 6.41
C TYR A 107 -11.27 9.34 5.33
N GLY A 108 -11.00 8.98 4.07
CA GLY A 108 -11.46 9.71 2.88
C GLY A 108 -12.45 8.90 2.05
N GLY A 109 -12.78 9.39 0.86
CA GLY A 109 -13.66 8.68 -0.09
C GLY A 109 -12.94 7.63 -0.93
N GLY A 110 -11.68 7.33 -0.63
CA GLY A 110 -10.88 6.35 -1.35
C GLY A 110 -10.31 6.92 -2.66
N ILE A 111 -10.15 6.07 -3.67
CA ILE A 111 -9.51 6.47 -4.94
C ILE A 111 -10.30 7.57 -5.67
N ASP A 112 -11.64 7.57 -5.57
CA ASP A 112 -12.54 8.51 -6.25
C ASP A 112 -12.32 9.97 -5.84
N THR A 113 -11.84 10.18 -4.61
CA THR A 113 -11.60 11.52 -4.03
C THR A 113 -10.14 11.73 -3.64
N LEU A 114 -9.24 10.87 -4.14
CA LEU A 114 -7.83 10.80 -3.74
C LEU A 114 -7.15 12.17 -3.66
N VAL A 115 -7.25 12.98 -4.70
CA VAL A 115 -6.55 14.28 -4.76
C VAL A 115 -7.12 15.28 -3.75
N GLU A 116 -8.43 15.28 -3.53
CA GLU A 116 -9.08 16.13 -2.53
C GLU A 116 -8.67 15.70 -1.11
N ASP A 117 -8.71 14.40 -0.84
CA ASP A 117 -8.31 13.82 0.43
C ASP A 117 -6.84 14.12 0.75
N LEU A 118 -5.92 13.91 -0.20
CA LEU A 118 -4.50 14.19 -0.01
C LEU A 118 -4.24 15.68 0.27
N ARG A 119 -4.97 16.60 -0.38
CA ARG A 119 -4.88 18.05 -0.12
C ARG A 119 -5.36 18.43 1.27
N ALA A 120 -6.46 17.83 1.73
CA ALA A 120 -7.01 18.09 3.06
C ALA A 120 -6.11 17.51 4.16
N VAL A 121 -5.72 16.25 3.98
CA VAL A 121 -4.93 15.50 4.96
C VAL A 121 -3.50 16.01 5.01
N ARG A 122 -2.84 16.26 3.87
CA ARG A 122 -1.38 16.51 3.81
C ARG A 122 -0.59 15.44 4.59
N PRO A 123 -0.66 14.16 4.16
CA PRO A 123 -0.12 13.04 4.91
C PRO A 123 1.41 13.12 5.03
N THR A 124 1.94 12.51 6.09
CA THR A 124 3.39 12.28 6.25
C THR A 124 3.79 10.90 5.78
N VAL A 125 2.84 9.95 5.82
CA VAL A 125 2.98 8.58 5.34
C VAL A 125 1.85 8.28 4.36
N LEU A 126 2.21 7.73 3.20
CA LEU A 126 1.25 7.31 2.19
C LEU A 126 1.56 5.88 1.74
N PHE A 127 0.56 5.01 1.82
CA PHE A 127 0.60 3.65 1.29
C PHE A 127 -0.52 3.49 0.27
N GLY A 128 -0.22 2.89 -0.87
CA GLY A 128 -1.24 2.62 -1.89
C GLY A 128 -0.82 1.58 -2.92
N ALA A 129 -1.80 1.12 -3.69
CA ALA A 129 -1.57 0.33 -4.89
C ALA A 129 -0.88 1.18 -5.98
N PRO A 130 -0.26 0.58 -7.01
CA PRO A 130 0.30 1.30 -8.15
C PRO A 130 -0.66 2.32 -8.77
N LEU A 131 -1.95 1.99 -8.84
CA LEU A 131 -3.00 2.90 -9.35
C LEU A 131 -3.01 4.28 -8.66
N LEU A 132 -2.73 4.34 -7.35
CA LEU A 132 -2.63 5.62 -6.64
C LEU A 132 -1.48 6.47 -7.20
N PHE A 133 -0.35 5.84 -7.48
CA PHE A 133 0.83 6.52 -8.00
C PHE A 133 0.68 6.88 -9.48
N ASP A 134 -0.10 6.10 -10.23
CA ASP A 134 -0.47 6.45 -11.61
C ASP A 134 -1.28 7.76 -11.66
N GLU A 135 -2.22 7.98 -10.73
CA GLU A 135 -2.95 9.24 -10.59
C GLU A 135 -2.02 10.41 -10.23
N VAL A 136 -1.06 10.19 -9.33
CA VAL A 136 0.00 11.18 -9.00
C VAL A 136 0.83 11.53 -10.24
N ILE A 137 1.24 10.53 -11.01
CA ILE A 137 2.02 10.71 -12.25
C ILE A 137 1.19 11.44 -13.31
N ALA A 138 -0.09 11.11 -13.44
CA ALA A 138 -1.00 11.78 -14.39
C ALA A 138 -1.13 13.28 -14.09
N GLU A 139 -1.26 13.65 -12.81
CA GLU A 139 -1.26 15.07 -12.39
C GLU A 139 0.04 15.78 -12.76
N VAL A 140 1.19 15.13 -12.54
CA VAL A 140 2.51 15.68 -12.92
C VAL A 140 2.57 15.91 -14.42
N ARG A 141 2.19 14.91 -15.23
CA ARG A 141 2.21 14.99 -16.70
C ARG A 141 1.34 16.13 -17.21
N ARG A 142 0.11 16.25 -16.70
CA ARG A 142 -0.81 17.35 -17.04
C ARG A 142 -0.19 18.72 -16.73
N GLY A 143 0.53 18.84 -15.63
CA GLY A 143 1.25 20.07 -15.24
C GLY A 143 2.40 20.47 -16.17
N LEU A 144 2.92 19.54 -16.99
CA LEU A 144 4.05 19.76 -17.91
C LEU A 144 3.61 20.11 -19.34
N GLU A 145 2.41 19.73 -19.76
CA GLU A 145 1.96 19.88 -21.15
C GLU A 145 1.70 21.34 -21.56
N GLY A 146 1.27 22.17 -20.61
CA GLY A 146 0.75 23.52 -20.86
C GLY A 146 1.76 24.59 -21.30
N SER A 147 3.06 24.28 -21.42
CA SER A 147 4.06 25.28 -21.87
C SER A 147 5.30 24.65 -22.52
N ALA A 148 6.03 25.45 -23.31
CA ALA A 148 7.30 25.01 -23.90
C ALA A 148 8.34 24.65 -22.83
N ILE A 149 8.37 25.40 -21.73
CA ILE A 149 9.23 25.12 -20.57
C ILE A 149 8.81 23.82 -19.89
N GLY A 150 7.50 23.59 -19.71
CA GLY A 150 6.96 22.34 -19.19
C GLY A 150 7.35 21.13 -20.02
N ARG A 151 7.18 21.19 -21.35
CA ARG A 151 7.62 20.12 -22.26
C ARG A 151 9.13 19.89 -22.23
N TRP A 152 9.92 20.96 -22.09
CA TRP A 152 11.37 20.84 -21.89
C TRP A 152 11.72 20.14 -20.57
N MET A 153 11.04 20.49 -19.47
CA MET A 153 11.22 19.81 -18.18
C MET A 153 10.82 18.33 -18.26
N GLY A 154 9.71 18.02 -18.95
CA GLY A 154 9.28 16.64 -19.18
C GLY A 154 10.33 15.79 -19.90
N ARG A 155 10.98 16.33 -20.94
CA ARG A 155 12.11 15.64 -21.60
C ARG A 155 13.28 15.41 -20.65
N ARG A 156 13.65 16.41 -19.84
CA ARG A 156 14.73 16.26 -18.85
C ARG A 156 14.42 15.22 -17.77
N LEU A 157 13.15 15.06 -17.40
CA LEU A 157 12.71 13.97 -16.51
C LEU A 157 12.82 12.62 -17.21
N ALA A 158 12.39 12.50 -18.47
CA ALA A 158 12.55 11.26 -19.24
C ALA A 158 14.02 10.84 -19.36
N ASP A 159 14.94 11.80 -19.60
CA ASP A 159 16.38 11.53 -19.60
C ASP A 159 16.88 11.04 -18.23
N ASP A 160 16.32 11.52 -17.11
CA ASP A 160 16.67 11.06 -15.76
C ASP A 160 16.11 9.67 -15.46
N VAL A 161 14.88 9.39 -15.90
CA VAL A 161 14.26 8.06 -15.80
C VAL A 161 15.10 7.02 -16.52
N ALA A 162 15.48 7.29 -17.78
CA ALA A 162 16.33 6.38 -18.56
C ALA A 162 17.66 6.09 -17.83
N ARG A 163 18.34 7.12 -17.30
CA ARG A 163 19.58 6.94 -16.53
C ARG A 163 19.40 6.05 -15.30
N ARG A 164 18.29 6.17 -14.56
CA ARG A 164 18.01 5.36 -13.37
C ARG A 164 17.73 3.91 -13.73
N LEU A 165 16.98 3.68 -14.81
CA LEU A 165 16.72 2.34 -15.33
C LEU A 165 18.00 1.66 -15.80
N ASP A 166 18.85 2.38 -16.55
CA ASP A 166 20.16 1.88 -17.00
C ASP A 166 21.10 1.57 -15.83
N ALA A 167 21.06 2.39 -14.77
CA ALA A 167 21.85 2.18 -13.55
C ALA A 167 21.31 1.04 -12.67
N GLY A 168 20.03 0.67 -12.81
CA GLY A 168 19.36 -0.29 -11.95
C GLY A 168 19.25 0.15 -10.49
N GLU A 169 19.30 1.46 -10.20
CA GLU A 169 19.26 1.97 -8.83
C GLU A 169 18.46 3.28 -8.74
N ILE A 170 17.62 3.39 -7.72
CA ILE A 170 17.03 4.64 -7.24
C ILE A 170 17.60 4.93 -5.87
N ARG A 171 18.08 6.16 -5.66
CA ARG A 171 18.60 6.65 -4.38
C ARG A 171 17.74 7.77 -3.81
N ARG A 172 17.38 7.66 -2.53
CA ARG A 172 16.60 8.67 -1.81
C ARG A 172 17.36 10.01 -1.83
N GLY A 173 16.68 11.08 -2.23
CA GLY A 173 17.23 12.43 -2.24
C GLY A 173 18.16 12.74 -3.43
N ASP A 174 18.52 11.74 -4.25
CA ASP A 174 19.18 11.98 -5.53
C ASP A 174 18.14 12.52 -6.52
N VAL A 175 18.06 13.85 -6.63
CA VAL A 175 17.04 14.55 -7.41
C VAL A 175 17.67 15.74 -8.12
N SER A 176 17.53 15.77 -9.45
CA SER A 176 17.98 16.89 -10.28
C SER A 176 17.24 18.19 -9.95
N LEU A 177 17.77 19.34 -10.36
CA LEU A 177 17.08 20.63 -10.18
C LEU A 177 15.69 20.64 -10.84
N VAL A 178 15.57 20.05 -12.04
CA VAL A 178 14.28 19.92 -12.74
C VAL A 178 13.34 19.03 -11.94
N GLY A 179 13.83 17.89 -11.44
CA GLY A 179 13.09 17.00 -10.55
C GLY A 179 12.54 17.71 -9.33
N ARG A 180 13.38 18.48 -8.62
CA ARG A 180 12.99 19.25 -7.43
C ARG A 180 11.92 20.31 -7.74
N LEU A 181 12.04 20.99 -8.88
CA LEU A 181 11.07 22.01 -9.28
C LEU A 181 9.70 21.39 -9.64
N VAL A 182 9.71 20.34 -10.48
CA VAL A 182 8.48 19.67 -10.91
C VAL A 182 7.83 18.93 -9.74
N GLY A 183 8.59 18.11 -9.03
CA GLY A 183 8.14 17.39 -7.85
C GLY A 183 7.65 18.31 -6.74
N GLY A 184 8.35 19.41 -6.47
CA GLY A 184 7.89 20.42 -5.50
C GLY A 184 6.61 21.14 -5.92
N LYS A 185 6.40 21.38 -7.22
CA LYS A 185 5.13 21.94 -7.73
C LYS A 185 3.99 20.94 -7.59
N ALA A 186 4.22 19.69 -8.00
CA ALA A 186 3.23 18.62 -7.92
C ALA A 186 2.90 18.26 -6.47
N ALA A 187 3.88 18.23 -5.57
CA ALA A 187 3.65 18.02 -4.14
C ALA A 187 2.73 19.09 -3.54
N ARG A 188 2.85 20.35 -3.98
CA ARG A 188 1.92 21.41 -3.57
C ARG A 188 0.52 21.22 -4.14
N ALA A 189 0.43 20.80 -5.40
CA ALA A 189 -0.84 20.54 -6.07
C ALA A 189 -1.58 19.34 -5.49
N LEU A 190 -0.87 18.33 -4.97
CA LEU A 190 -1.45 17.09 -4.44
C LEU A 190 -1.57 17.05 -2.91
N GLY A 191 -0.92 17.96 -2.18
CA GLY A 191 -0.87 17.90 -0.72
C GLY A 191 0.25 17.02 -0.15
N LEU A 192 1.21 16.60 -0.98
CA LEU A 192 2.30 15.69 -0.60
C LEU A 192 3.56 16.41 -0.08
N GLN A 193 3.48 17.69 0.29
CA GLN A 193 4.65 18.47 0.73
C GLN A 193 5.30 17.92 2.01
N ARG A 194 4.52 17.16 2.80
CA ARG A 194 4.95 16.56 4.07
C ARG A 194 5.20 15.06 3.97
N ALA A 195 4.95 14.46 2.81
CA ALA A 195 5.08 13.02 2.62
C ALA A 195 6.56 12.63 2.60
N GLY A 196 7.03 12.05 3.71
CA GLY A 196 8.40 11.60 3.88
C GLY A 196 8.56 10.09 3.67
N GLU A 197 7.48 9.34 3.89
CA GLU A 197 7.46 7.90 3.72
C GLU A 197 6.34 7.51 2.77
N LEU A 198 6.74 6.91 1.64
CA LEU A 198 5.85 6.52 0.55
C LEU A 198 6.04 5.04 0.30
N PHE A 199 4.95 4.30 0.18
CA PHE A 199 4.98 2.86 0.01
C PHE A 199 4.03 2.42 -1.10
N SER A 200 4.49 1.51 -1.94
CA SER A 200 3.65 0.82 -2.91
C SER A 200 3.59 -0.66 -2.58
N GLY A 201 2.40 -1.25 -2.67
CA GLY A 201 2.20 -2.69 -2.48
C GLY A 201 0.95 -3.16 -3.22
N THR A 202 0.39 -4.32 -2.86
CA THR A 202 -0.76 -4.99 -3.50
C THR A 202 -0.51 -5.53 -4.90
N SER A 203 0.35 -4.87 -5.69
CA SER A 203 0.88 -5.35 -6.96
C SER A 203 2.22 -4.64 -7.25
N PRO A 204 3.03 -5.15 -8.19
CA PRO A 204 4.31 -4.53 -8.54
C PRO A 204 4.10 -3.13 -9.11
N LEU A 205 4.84 -2.15 -8.60
CA LEU A 205 4.96 -0.84 -9.21
C LEU A 205 5.84 -0.97 -10.46
N ASP A 206 5.36 -0.44 -11.59
CA ASP A 206 6.12 -0.46 -12.85
C ASP A 206 7.49 0.23 -12.68
N PRO A 207 8.60 -0.36 -13.15
CA PRO A 207 9.94 0.22 -12.99
C PRO A 207 10.08 1.64 -13.55
N GLU A 208 9.42 1.97 -14.66
CA GLU A 208 9.45 3.31 -15.26
C GLU A 208 8.69 4.32 -14.38
N ALA A 209 7.52 3.94 -13.87
CA ALA A 209 6.76 4.73 -12.90
C ALA A 209 7.59 4.97 -11.63
N HIS A 210 8.26 3.93 -11.14
CA HIS A 210 9.11 3.99 -9.95
C HIS A 210 10.30 4.95 -10.13
N ALA A 211 10.98 4.84 -11.26
CA ALA A 211 12.09 5.73 -11.63
C ALA A 211 11.63 7.18 -11.81
N LEU A 212 10.44 7.42 -12.38
CA LEU A 212 9.87 8.75 -12.51
C LEU A 212 9.55 9.39 -11.16
N LEU A 213 8.94 8.64 -10.24
CA LEU A 213 8.67 9.12 -8.88
C LEU A 213 9.98 9.46 -8.16
N GLY A 214 11.00 8.62 -8.29
CA GLY A 214 12.35 8.90 -7.81
C GLY A 214 12.96 10.17 -8.41
N ALA A 215 12.82 10.38 -9.73
CA ALA A 215 13.27 11.58 -10.44
C ALA A 215 12.56 12.86 -9.96
N LEU A 216 11.34 12.75 -9.43
CA LEU A 216 10.57 13.83 -8.83
C LEU A 216 10.91 14.04 -7.34
N GLY A 217 11.72 13.18 -6.74
CA GLY A 217 12.10 13.21 -5.33
C GLY A 217 11.16 12.46 -4.40
N TRP A 218 10.27 11.64 -4.95
CA TRP A 218 9.39 10.75 -4.20
C TRP A 218 9.96 9.34 -4.20
N PHE A 219 10.69 9.01 -3.15
CA PHE A 219 11.27 7.70 -2.94
C PHE A 219 10.20 6.73 -2.42
N VAL A 220 9.48 6.09 -3.34
CA VAL A 220 8.43 5.10 -3.03
C VAL A 220 9.08 3.76 -2.75
N ARG A 221 8.81 3.15 -1.59
CA ARG A 221 9.35 1.85 -1.19
C ARG A 221 8.38 0.75 -1.59
N ASN A 222 8.86 -0.25 -2.33
CA ASN A 222 8.05 -1.43 -2.63
C ASN A 222 7.83 -2.22 -1.34
N THR A 223 6.64 -2.77 -1.19
CA THR A 223 6.22 -3.62 -0.09
C THR A 223 5.54 -4.83 -0.68
N TYR A 224 6.05 -6.01 -0.40
CA TYR A 224 5.39 -7.26 -0.75
C TYR A 224 4.89 -7.98 0.49
N GLY A 225 3.75 -8.60 0.36
CA GLY A 225 3.16 -9.48 1.35
C GLY A 225 1.69 -9.73 1.03
N VAL A 226 1.06 -10.53 1.87
CA VAL A 226 -0.27 -11.08 1.66
C VAL A 226 -1.08 -11.00 2.95
N SER A 227 -2.41 -11.14 2.84
CA SER A 227 -3.29 -11.13 4.01
C SER A 227 -2.94 -12.23 5.01
N GLU A 228 -2.49 -13.37 4.49
CA GLU A 228 -2.05 -14.55 5.22
C GLU A 228 -0.80 -14.33 6.08
N CYS A 229 -0.04 -13.26 5.87
CA CYS A 229 1.15 -12.93 6.67
C CYS A 229 0.99 -11.65 7.49
N GLY A 230 -0.25 -11.18 7.68
CA GLY A 230 -0.53 -9.96 8.43
C GLY A 230 -0.19 -8.67 7.68
N GLY A 231 0.07 -8.73 6.37
CA GLY A 231 0.29 -7.57 5.53
C GLY A 231 1.64 -7.58 4.84
N ALA A 232 2.68 -7.02 5.46
CA ALA A 232 4.00 -6.89 4.86
C ALA A 232 4.93 -8.06 5.23
N ALA A 233 5.59 -8.65 4.24
CA ALA A 233 6.65 -9.64 4.39
C ALA A 233 8.02 -9.08 4.02
N THR A 234 8.08 -8.20 3.02
CA THR A 234 9.30 -7.51 2.60
C THR A 234 9.05 -6.03 2.34
N ILE A 235 10.07 -5.20 2.51
CA ILE A 235 10.04 -3.77 2.18
C ILE A 235 11.37 -3.35 1.56
N SER A 236 11.34 -2.54 0.50
CA SER A 236 12.53 -1.93 -0.09
C SER A 236 13.32 -1.11 0.93
N GLY A 237 14.63 -1.03 0.68
CA GLY A 237 15.58 -0.29 1.50
C GLY A 237 15.18 1.17 1.72
N ARG A 238 15.70 1.77 2.81
CA ARG A 238 15.36 3.15 3.18
C ARG A 238 16.06 4.20 2.30
N THR A 239 17.22 3.87 1.75
CA THR A 239 18.11 4.82 1.06
C THR A 239 18.31 4.51 -0.41
N THR A 240 18.33 3.23 -0.78
CA THR A 240 18.60 2.75 -2.14
C THR A 240 17.69 1.55 -2.43
N MET A 241 17.33 1.38 -3.70
CA MET A 241 16.59 0.22 -4.19
C MET A 241 16.80 0.01 -5.68
N VAL A 242 16.61 -1.23 -6.14
CA VAL A 242 16.48 -1.55 -7.56
C VAL A 242 15.02 -1.36 -8.00
N PRO A 243 14.74 -0.67 -9.12
CA PRO A 243 13.38 -0.58 -9.65
C PRO A 243 12.73 -1.96 -9.81
N GLY A 244 11.53 -2.14 -9.25
CA GLY A 244 10.78 -3.41 -9.32
C GLY A 244 11.22 -4.50 -8.34
N GLU A 245 12.17 -4.25 -7.43
CA GLU A 245 12.52 -5.21 -6.38
C GLU A 245 11.36 -5.42 -5.37
N LEU A 246 11.38 -6.54 -4.66
CA LEU A 246 10.48 -6.80 -3.52
C LEU A 246 11.04 -6.27 -2.19
N GLY A 247 12.33 -5.93 -2.14
CA GLY A 247 13.02 -5.48 -0.95
C GLY A 247 13.50 -6.62 -0.05
N GLU A 248 13.78 -6.28 1.21
CA GLU A 248 14.31 -7.21 2.21
C GLU A 248 13.20 -7.66 3.17
N ALA A 249 13.37 -8.85 3.76
CA ALA A 249 12.44 -9.36 4.76
C ALA A 249 12.30 -8.40 5.94
N VAL A 250 11.06 -8.18 6.40
CA VAL A 250 10.81 -7.41 7.62
C VAL A 250 11.29 -8.18 8.85
N GLU A 251 11.49 -7.50 9.98
CA GLU A 251 11.95 -8.15 11.22
C GLU A 251 11.03 -9.31 11.61
N GLY A 252 11.61 -10.46 11.98
CA GLY A 252 10.84 -11.65 12.36
C GLY A 252 10.25 -12.44 11.17
N MET A 253 10.37 -11.95 9.94
CA MET A 253 9.99 -12.68 8.73
C MET A 253 11.21 -13.36 8.09
N THR A 254 11.05 -14.63 7.74
CA THR A 254 11.97 -15.35 6.86
C THR A 254 11.30 -15.53 5.50
N VAL A 255 12.00 -15.13 4.45
CA VAL A 255 11.56 -15.27 3.06
C VAL A 255 12.57 -16.14 2.33
N THR A 256 12.09 -17.25 1.76
CA THR A 256 12.91 -18.15 0.93
C THR A 256 12.18 -18.48 -0.36
N THR A 257 12.89 -19.12 -1.29
CA THR A 257 12.30 -19.63 -2.53
C THR A 257 12.32 -21.15 -2.54
N SER A 258 11.24 -21.77 -3.00
CA SER A 258 11.19 -23.21 -3.23
C SER A 258 12.02 -23.58 -4.46
N ALA A 259 12.28 -24.88 -4.66
CA ALA A 259 12.94 -25.36 -5.88
C ALA A 259 12.14 -25.06 -7.16
N GLY A 260 10.82 -24.85 -7.04
CA GLY A 260 9.93 -24.45 -8.14
C GLY A 260 9.85 -22.94 -8.35
N GLY A 261 10.56 -22.14 -7.56
CA GLY A 261 10.55 -20.68 -7.65
C GLY A 261 9.41 -19.98 -6.90
N GLU A 262 8.67 -20.70 -6.06
CA GLU A 262 7.62 -20.10 -5.22
C GLU A 262 8.22 -19.38 -4.02
N ILE A 263 7.62 -18.26 -3.63
CA ILE A 263 8.01 -17.52 -2.42
C ILE A 263 7.41 -18.23 -1.20
N LEU A 264 8.25 -18.55 -0.22
CA LEU A 264 7.87 -19.17 1.04
C LEU A 264 8.10 -18.19 2.19
N LEU A 265 7.08 -18.02 3.03
CA LEU A 265 7.08 -17.11 4.16
C LEU A 265 7.04 -17.91 5.47
N ARG A 266 7.85 -17.50 6.45
CA ARG A 266 7.81 -18.02 7.81
C ARG A 266 8.01 -16.87 8.80
N GLY A 267 7.06 -16.68 9.71
CA GLY A 267 7.16 -15.68 10.76
C GLY A 267 5.99 -15.80 11.75
N GLU A 268 6.04 -15.03 12.83
CA GLU A 268 4.99 -14.98 13.85
C GLU A 268 3.72 -14.25 13.35
N SER A 269 3.83 -13.48 12.26
CA SER A 269 2.71 -12.77 11.65
C SER A 269 1.84 -13.62 10.74
N LEU A 270 2.14 -14.91 10.60
CA LEU A 270 1.34 -15.82 9.77
C LEU A 270 -0.04 -16.07 10.39
N LEU A 271 -1.04 -16.23 9.52
CA LEU A 271 -2.39 -16.64 9.88
C LEU A 271 -2.40 -17.94 10.69
N ARG A 272 -3.45 -18.13 11.48
CA ARG A 272 -3.71 -19.40 12.18
C ARG A 272 -4.18 -20.48 11.22
N GLY A 273 -5.03 -20.10 10.27
CA GLY A 273 -5.58 -20.97 9.24
C GLY A 273 -6.66 -20.29 8.43
N PHE A 274 -7.30 -21.06 7.56
CA PHE A 274 -8.52 -20.65 6.87
C PHE A 274 -9.73 -21.31 7.55
N LEU A 275 -10.85 -20.60 7.60
CA LEU A 275 -12.18 -21.17 7.83
C LEU A 275 -12.77 -21.58 6.48
#